data_AF-B0RFZ5-F1
#
_entry.id   AF-B0RFZ5-F1
#
_cell.length_a   1.000
_cell.length_b   1.000
_cell.length_c   1.000
_cell.angle_alpha   90.00
_cell.angle_beta   90.00
_cell.angle_gamma   90.00
#
_symmetry.space_group_name_H-M   'P 1'
#
loop_
_entity.id
_entity.type
_entity.pdbx_description
1 polymer ?
#
loop_
_entity_poly.entity_id
_entity_poly.type
_entity_poly.pdbx_seq_one_letter_code
_entity_poly.pdbx_strand_id
1 'polypeptide(L)'
;MSASPADDELTRGSGAARSPAPEPPRIIAYPDGPLLVRGEFEIVDPQGRPVPRTRRTVALCRCGVSSIKPYCDGTHRLVGFRTDPPAPDAAAE
;
A
#
# COMPACT_ATOMS: atom_id res chain seq x y z
N MET A 1 8.86 -48.47 -44.45
CA MET A 1 9.99 -47.52 -44.49
C MET A 1 9.39 -46.16 -44.81
N SER A 2 8.67 -45.53 -43.89
CA SER A 2 9.19 -44.71 -42.78
C SER A 2 10.06 -43.55 -43.27
N ALA A 3 9.45 -42.38 -43.41
CA ALA A 3 10.06 -41.10 -43.09
C ALA A 3 8.93 -40.16 -42.63
N SER A 4 8.95 -39.86 -41.34
CA SER A 4 8.03 -38.95 -40.65
C SER A 4 8.21 -37.50 -41.11
N PRO A 5 7.17 -36.65 -41.00
CA PRO A 5 7.32 -35.20 -41.04
C PRO A 5 7.92 -34.71 -39.72
N ALA A 6 8.85 -33.75 -39.78
CA ALA A 6 9.30 -33.00 -38.62
C ALA A 6 8.92 -31.53 -38.83
N ASP A 7 7.87 -31.16 -38.10
CA ASP A 7 7.44 -29.80 -37.81
C ASP A 7 8.57 -28.99 -37.14
N ASP A 8 8.96 -27.89 -37.78
CA ASP A 8 9.66 -26.75 -37.17
C ASP A 8 9.08 -25.55 -37.92
N GLU A 9 8.26 -24.69 -37.33
CA GLU A 9 8.73 -23.72 -36.35
C GLU A 9 7.49 -23.16 -35.65
N LEU A 10 7.27 -23.57 -34.40
CA LEU A 10 6.22 -23.04 -33.55
C LEU A 10 6.69 -21.71 -32.94
N THR A 11 6.73 -20.64 -33.74
CA THR A 11 6.85 -19.28 -33.20
C THR A 11 5.49 -18.85 -32.62
N ARG A 12 5.13 -19.45 -31.47
CA ARG A 12 4.10 -18.91 -30.58
C ARG A 12 4.73 -17.74 -29.82
N GLY A 13 4.56 -16.54 -30.35
CA GLY A 13 4.71 -15.32 -29.58
C GLY A 13 3.82 -15.41 -28.34
N SER A 14 4.43 -15.70 -27.20
CA SER A 14 3.79 -15.56 -25.90
C SER A 14 3.59 -14.07 -25.68
N GLY A 15 2.40 -13.59 -26.05
CA GLY A 15 1.91 -12.29 -25.61
C GLY A 15 1.91 -12.29 -24.10
N ALA A 16 2.97 -11.76 -23.51
CA ALA A 16 3.03 -11.48 -22.09
C ALA A 16 1.82 -10.61 -21.78
N ALA A 17 0.83 -11.20 -21.11
CA ALA A 17 -0.32 -10.47 -20.61
C ALA A 17 0.25 -9.30 -19.82
N ARG A 18 0.01 -8.08 -20.32
CA ARG A 18 0.39 -6.86 -19.61
C ARG A 18 -0.24 -6.97 -18.23
N SER A 19 0.58 -7.14 -17.20
CA SER A 19 0.09 -7.11 -15.83
C SER A 19 -0.62 -5.78 -15.63
N PRO A 20 -1.79 -5.75 -14.99
CA PRO A 20 -2.49 -4.50 -14.74
C PRO A 20 -1.53 -3.54 -14.03
N ALA A 21 -1.59 -2.25 -14.40
CA ALA A 21 -0.80 -1.22 -13.75
C ALA A 21 -1.05 -1.28 -12.24
N PRO A 22 -0.01 -1.08 -11.39
CA PRO A 22 -0.18 -1.12 -9.95
C PRO A 22 -1.19 -0.05 -9.53
N GLU A 23 -2.20 -0.45 -8.74
CA GLU A 23 -3.14 0.50 -8.16
C GLU A 23 -2.41 1.49 -7.25
N PRO A 24 -2.78 2.78 -7.26
CA PRO A 24 -2.15 3.76 -6.40
C PRO A 24 -2.35 3.39 -4.92
N PRO A 25 -1.39 3.72 -4.04
CA PRO A 25 -1.55 3.47 -2.62
C PRO A 25 -2.75 4.25 -2.09
N ARG A 26 -3.52 3.62 -1.20
CA ARG A 26 -4.67 4.24 -0.54
C ARG A 26 -4.32 4.56 0.90
N ILE A 27 -4.64 5.78 1.33
CA ILE A 27 -4.51 6.24 2.71
C ILE A 27 -5.92 6.50 3.25
N ILE A 28 -6.28 5.81 4.34
CA ILE A 28 -7.59 5.95 4.99
C ILE A 28 -7.35 6.59 6.36
N ALA A 29 -7.91 7.79 6.57
CA ALA A 29 -7.90 8.44 7.86
C ALA A 29 -9.02 7.87 8.74
N TYR A 30 -8.70 6.91 9.60
CA TYR A 30 -9.70 6.35 10.52
C TYR A 30 -10.15 7.42 11.53
N PRO A 31 -11.46 7.61 11.75
CA PRO A 31 -11.96 8.49 12.80
C PRO A 31 -11.28 8.18 14.13
N ASP A 32 -10.80 9.22 14.80
CA ASP A 32 -10.14 9.13 16.12
C ASP A 32 -8.93 8.17 16.16
N GLY A 33 -8.40 7.83 14.99
CA GLY A 33 -7.48 6.72 14.80
C GLY A 33 -6.31 7.03 13.88
N PRO A 34 -5.56 5.99 13.51
CA PRO A 34 -4.36 6.11 12.67
C PRO A 34 -4.69 6.42 11.21
N LEU A 35 -3.65 6.72 10.43
CA LEU A 35 -3.71 6.67 8.97
C LEU A 35 -3.41 5.23 8.53
N LEU A 36 -4.37 4.55 7.91
CA LEU A 36 -4.18 3.21 7.37
C LEU A 36 -3.71 3.30 5.92
N VAL A 37 -2.48 2.85 5.64
CA VAL A 37 -1.89 2.88 4.30
C VAL A 37 -1.91 1.47 3.71
N ARG A 38 -2.41 1.34 2.48
CA ARG A 38 -2.53 0.09 1.72
C ARG A 38 -1.93 0.24 0.32
N GLY A 39 -1.40 -0.85 -0.22
CA GLY A 39 -0.83 -0.91 -1.56
C GLY A 39 0.70 -0.90 -1.54
N GLU A 40 1.29 -0.58 -2.68
CA GLU A 40 2.74 -0.42 -2.81
C GLU A 40 3.13 1.04 -2.50
N PHE A 41 3.92 1.24 -1.45
CA PHE A 41 4.37 2.55 -1.00
C PHE A 41 5.68 2.43 -0.23
N GLU A 42 6.42 3.52 -0.10
CA GLU A 42 7.58 3.62 0.78
C GLU A 42 7.29 4.56 1.95
N ILE A 43 7.94 4.28 3.08
CA ILE A 43 8.01 5.22 4.19
C ILE A 43 9.46 5.62 4.27
N VAL A 44 9.74 6.91 4.18
CA VAL A 44 11.09 7.46 4.26
C VAL A 44 11.17 8.51 5.35
N ASP A 45 12.37 8.69 5.91
CA ASP A 45 12.68 9.82 6.78
C ASP A 45 12.93 11.11 5.95
N PRO A 46 13.12 12.27 6.58
CA PRO A 46 13.40 13.52 5.86
C PRO A 46 14.68 13.52 5.01
N GLN A 47 15.58 12.55 5.20
CA GLN A 47 16.79 12.35 4.41
C GLN A 47 16.58 11.32 3.27
N GLY A 48 15.37 10.79 3.11
CA GLY A 48 15.04 9.78 2.11
C GLY A 48 15.42 8.35 2.50
N ARG A 49 15.85 8.09 3.74
CA ARG A 49 16.21 6.74 4.18
C ARG A 49 14.94 5.94 4.50
N PRO A 50 14.87 4.66 4.10
CA PRO A 50 13.68 3.85 4.31
C PRO A 50 13.44 3.55 5.79
N VAL A 51 12.18 3.67 6.21
CA VAL A 51 11.71 3.26 7.54
C VAL A 51 11.18 1.81 7.46
N PRO A 52 11.60 0.91 8.36
CA PRO A 52 11.27 -0.52 8.27
C PRO A 52 9.77 -0.83 8.41
N ARG A 53 9.13 -1.40 7.36
CA ARG A 53 7.79 -2.00 7.46
C ARG A 53 7.85 -3.52 7.37
N THR A 54 7.00 -4.19 8.16
CA THR A 54 6.90 -5.66 8.17
C THR A 54 5.71 -6.20 7.37
N ARG A 55 4.80 -5.32 6.93
CA ARG A 55 3.54 -5.68 6.28
C ARG A 55 3.21 -4.75 5.12
N ARG A 56 2.42 -5.25 4.15
CA ARG A 56 1.86 -4.46 3.02
C ARG A 56 0.81 -3.43 3.45
N THR A 57 0.26 -3.57 4.65
CA THR A 57 -0.64 -2.59 5.26
C THR A 57 -0.07 -2.15 6.58
N VAL A 58 0.01 -0.84 6.77
CA VAL A 58 0.57 -0.22 7.97
C VAL A 58 -0.41 0.80 8.53
N ALA A 59 -0.40 0.95 9.85
CA ALA A 59 -1.12 2.00 10.54
C ALA A 59 -0.09 3.02 11.04
N LEU A 60 -0.16 4.26 10.55
CA LEU A 60 0.71 5.35 10.98
C LEU A 60 0.07 6.14 12.11
N CYS A 61 0.90 6.54 13.08
CA CYS A 61 0.47 7.32 14.22
C CYS A 61 -0.02 8.69 13.76
N ARG A 62 -1.26 9.03 14.13
CA ARG A 62 -1.84 10.36 13.93
C ARG A 62 -1.99 11.13 15.25
N CYS A 63 -2.07 10.43 16.38
CA CYS A 63 -2.28 11.04 17.71
C CYS A 63 -1.01 11.63 18.35
N GLY A 64 0.19 11.35 17.80
CA GLY A 64 1.46 11.85 18.33
C GLY A 64 2.02 11.11 19.56
N VAL A 65 1.27 10.19 20.19
CA VAL A 65 1.67 9.58 21.48
C VAL A 65 2.29 8.18 21.37
N SER A 66 2.23 7.52 20.20
CA SER A 66 2.74 6.14 20.07
C SER A 66 4.21 6.01 20.49
N SER A 67 4.57 4.87 21.10
CA SER A 67 5.94 4.51 21.48
C SER A 67 6.74 3.86 20.34
N ILE A 68 6.10 3.52 19.22
CA ILE A 68 6.73 2.84 18.06
C ILE A 68 6.63 3.68 16.78
N LYS A 69 6.77 5.01 16.91
CA LYS A 69 6.68 5.93 15.78
C LYS A 69 7.60 5.50 14.62
N PRO A 70 7.15 5.67 13.36
CA PRO A 70 5.93 6.35 12.93
C PRO A 70 4.66 5.50 12.99
N TYR A 71 4.71 4.28 13.54
CA TYR A 71 3.59 3.35 13.57
C TYR A 71 2.61 3.64 14.72
N CYS A 72 1.39 3.15 14.59
CA CYS A 72 0.38 3.18 15.64
C CYS A 72 0.43 1.89 16.48
N ASP A 73 0.50 2.02 17.80
CA ASP A 73 0.41 0.93 18.80
C ASP A 73 -0.94 0.83 19.50
N GLY A 74 -1.92 1.65 19.09
CA GLY A 74 -3.23 1.71 19.75
C GLY A 74 -3.35 2.74 20.89
N THR A 75 -2.26 3.43 21.26
CA THR A 75 -2.27 4.46 22.32
C THR A 75 -3.30 5.57 22.07
N HIS A 76 -3.69 5.83 20.82
CA HIS A 76 -4.76 6.77 20.46
C HIS A 76 -6.08 6.52 21.22
N ARG A 77 -6.40 5.25 21.52
CA ARG A 77 -7.59 4.89 22.30
C ARG A 77 -7.47 5.30 23.76
N LEU A 78 -6.27 5.10 24.33
CA LEU A 78 -5.99 5.35 25.75
C LEU A 78 -5.99 6.85 26.06
N VAL A 79 -5.43 7.66 25.16
CA VAL A 79 -5.36 9.12 25.32
C VAL A 79 -6.62 9.85 24.86
N GLY A 80 -7.64 9.11 24.40
CA GLY A 80 -8.88 9.70 23.91
C GLY A 80 -8.68 10.63 22.71
N PHE A 81 -7.78 10.27 21.78
CA PHE A 81 -7.57 11.07 20.57
C PHE A 81 -8.90 11.27 19.83
N ARG A 82 -9.17 12.50 19.39
CA ARG A 82 -10.37 12.87 18.64
C ARG A 82 -9.99 13.65 17.40
N THR A 83 -10.71 13.43 16.31
CA THR A 83 -10.56 14.22 15.09
C THR A 83 -11.90 14.70 14.59
N ASP A 84 -11.91 15.90 14.06
CA ASP A 84 -13.08 16.41 13.35
C ASP A 84 -13.41 15.48 12.18
N PRO A 85 -14.71 15.30 11.85
CA PRO A 85 -15.08 14.63 10.63
C PRO A 85 -14.41 15.34 9.45
N PRO A 86 -14.01 14.60 8.39
CA PRO A 86 -13.56 15.24 7.17
C PRO A 86 -14.64 16.25 6.73
N ALA A 87 -14.20 17.43 6.28
CA ALA A 87 -15.12 18.41 5.74
C ALA A 87 -16.01 17.74 4.67
N PRO A 88 -17.31 18.06 4.61
CA PRO A 88 -18.14 17.57 3.53
C PRO A 88 -17.45 17.92 2.20
N ASP A 89 -17.26 16.87 1.39
CA ASP A 89 -16.92 16.92 -0.03
C ASP A 89 -15.43 16.98 -0.44
N ALA A 90 -14.48 16.65 0.45
CA ALA A 90 -13.08 16.40 0.04
C ALA A 90 -12.86 15.09 -0.76
N ALA A 91 -13.93 14.36 -1.10
CA ALA A 91 -13.91 13.08 -1.83
C ALA A 91 -14.70 13.11 -3.15
N ALA A 92 -15.15 14.28 -3.59
CA ALA A 92 -16.02 14.45 -4.77
C ALA A 92 -15.34 15.18 -5.96
N GLU A 93 -14.03 15.42 -5.91
CA GLU A 93 -13.26 15.95 -7.06
C GLU A 93 -12.44 14.85 -7.75
#